data_AF-A0A2S5V4Y4-F1
#
_entry.id   AF-A0A2S5V4Y4-F1
#
_cell.length_a   1.000
_cell.length_b   1.000
_cell.length_c   1.000
_cell.angle_alpha   90.00
_cell.angle_beta   90.00
_cell.angle_gamma   90.00
#
_symmetry.space_group_name_H-M   'P 1'
#
loop_
_entity.id
_entity.type
_entity.pdbx_description
1 polymer ?
#
loop_
_entity_poly.entity_id
_entity_poly.type
_entity_poly.pdbx_seq_one_letter_code
_entity_poly.pdbx_strand_id
1 'polypeptide(L)'
;MDASALLRRLRSAGAHAELRDGVIAVDGRPTRLLFGRKRLPELVLLERAAAEVAALQDNTLLIVVAPRASAAAREWVLGRPDLVTLVLDALVLHQGQVFPLEETPLAPVPKRGPRPYARYAVSRALLSGASKTDQNHLAELAGVTQGSVSTALRATDASAAPAERFDMLLRTYPGPGGQTFYWWSDRPIREQADVLRSHGTLTSGDFAADVLAPWRLSERAVSYARAPIDLSRDGFVLATESDYTAMVIVPQDPTLWATAEAWGEPDIADPLITAFDVQRTATTGDGDEAVEKLRELVVRRAQGGADG
;
A
#
# COMPACT_ATOMS: atom_id res chain seq x y z
N MET A 1 3.45 16.62 5.94
CA MET A 1 4.14 17.38 4.87
C MET A 1 5.37 18.01 5.48
N ASP A 2 6.55 17.75 4.91
CA ASP A 2 7.80 18.40 5.33
C ASP A 2 7.93 19.83 4.74
N ALA A 3 8.90 20.60 5.22
CA ALA A 3 9.11 21.99 4.80
C ALA A 3 9.48 22.11 3.31
N SER A 4 10.26 21.17 2.76
CA SER A 4 10.69 21.18 1.36
C SER A 4 9.52 20.94 0.40
N ALA A 5 8.60 20.05 0.75
CA ALA A 5 7.38 19.79 0.00
C ALA A 5 6.42 20.99 0.05
N LEU A 6 6.29 21.64 1.21
CA LEU A 6 5.49 22.85 1.38
C LEU A 6 6.01 24.00 0.52
N LEU A 7 7.32 24.28 0.55
CA LEU A 7 7.96 25.31 -0.28
C LEU A 7 7.75 25.06 -1.77
N ARG A 8 7.85 23.80 -2.21
CA ARG A 8 7.62 23.42 -3.61
C ARG A 8 6.20 23.73 -4.07
N ARG A 9 5.19 23.39 -3.25
CA ARG A 9 3.77 23.62 -3.55
C ARG A 9 3.42 25.11 -3.59
N LEU A 10 4.00 25.90 -2.68
CA LEU A 10 3.82 27.35 -2.68
C LEU A 10 4.41 27.98 -3.95
N ARG A 11 5.63 27.56 -4.34
CA ARG A 11 6.29 28.05 -5.56
C ARG A 11 5.54 27.67 -6.84
N SER A 12 4.97 26.47 -6.92
CA SER A 12 4.13 26.09 -8.08
C SER A 12 2.84 26.90 -8.18
N ALA A 13 2.39 27.49 -7.07
CA ALA A 13 1.26 28.42 -7.04
C ALA A 13 1.69 29.89 -7.28
N GLY A 14 2.90 30.11 -7.80
CA GLY A 14 3.43 31.44 -8.10
C GLY A 14 3.97 32.22 -6.89
N ALA A 15 3.92 31.64 -5.69
CA ALA A 15 4.37 32.33 -4.48
C ALA A 15 5.91 32.32 -4.37
N HIS A 16 6.50 33.43 -3.93
CA HIS A 16 7.92 33.48 -3.62
C HIS A 16 8.16 32.94 -2.19
N ALA A 17 8.36 31.63 -2.07
CA ALA A 17 8.55 30.96 -0.79
C ALA A 17 10.01 30.62 -0.50
N GLU A 18 10.52 31.03 0.66
CA GLU A 18 11.88 30.80 1.12
C GLU A 18 11.93 30.42 2.60
N LEU A 19 12.98 29.72 3.01
CA LEU A 19 13.25 29.40 4.42
C LEU A 19 14.38 30.32 4.88
N ARG A 20 14.10 31.21 5.85
CA ARG A 20 15.09 32.11 6.47
C ARG A 20 15.05 31.90 7.97
N ASP A 21 16.21 31.62 8.57
CA ASP A 21 16.36 31.45 10.02
C ASP A 21 15.36 30.45 10.66
N GLY A 22 15.02 29.38 9.92
CA GLY A 22 14.06 28.36 10.36
C GLY A 22 12.59 28.75 10.24
N VAL A 23 12.28 29.94 9.72
CA VAL A 23 10.92 30.43 9.46
C VAL A 23 10.67 30.49 7.95
N ILE A 24 9.50 30.03 7.53
CA ILE A 24 9.10 30.15 6.12
C ILE A 24 8.61 31.58 5.91
N ALA A 25 9.15 32.26 4.91
CA ALA A 25 8.62 33.52 4.39
C ALA A 25 7.96 33.27 3.03
N VAL A 26 6.82 33.92 2.80
CA VAL A 26 6.11 33.86 1.51
C VAL A 26 5.84 35.29 1.06
N ASP A 27 6.27 35.62 -0.15
CA ASP A 27 6.18 36.96 -0.74
C ASP A 27 6.77 38.05 0.15
N GLY A 28 7.87 37.72 0.85
CA GLY A 28 8.57 38.62 1.77
C GLY A 28 7.87 38.81 3.12
N ARG A 29 6.78 38.07 3.41
CA ARG A 29 6.03 38.15 4.67
C ARG A 29 6.40 37.01 5.62
N PRO A 30 6.51 37.26 6.93
CA PRO A 30 6.62 36.18 7.90
C PRO A 30 5.35 35.32 7.87
N THR A 31 5.48 34.04 8.18
CA THR A 31 4.34 33.11 8.11
C THR A 31 4.09 32.41 9.44
N ARG A 32 2.81 32.12 9.70
CA ARG A 32 2.39 31.22 10.77
C ARG A 32 1.77 29.98 10.16
N LEU A 33 2.23 28.80 10.57
CA LEU A 33 1.79 27.52 10.02
C LEU A 33 0.72 26.88 10.90
N LEU A 34 -0.38 26.44 10.28
CA LEU A 34 -1.40 25.61 10.90
C LEU A 34 -1.50 24.28 10.15
N PHE A 35 -1.34 23.15 10.85
CA PHE A 35 -1.34 21.81 10.24
C PHE A 35 -2.62 21.03 10.58
N GLY A 36 -3.46 20.78 9.57
CA GLY A 36 -4.59 19.85 9.65
C GLY A 36 -4.17 18.44 9.24
N ARG A 37 -3.60 17.65 10.17
CA ARG A 37 -2.99 16.35 9.84
C ARG A 37 -3.98 15.24 9.42
N LYS A 38 -5.24 15.28 9.86
CA LYS A 38 -6.25 14.22 9.59
C LYS A 38 -7.69 14.72 9.37
N ARG A 39 -8.01 15.95 9.76
CA ARG A 39 -9.35 16.55 9.62
C ARG A 39 -9.30 17.76 8.70
N LEU A 40 -10.38 17.97 7.95
CA LEU A 40 -10.58 19.18 7.17
C LEU A 40 -10.51 20.39 8.13
N PRO A 41 -9.83 21.49 7.77
CA PRO A 41 -9.89 22.70 8.56
C PRO A 41 -11.34 23.20 8.59
N GLU A 42 -11.91 23.24 9.78
CA GLU A 42 -13.23 23.82 10.00
C GLU A 42 -13.15 25.34 9.95
N LEU A 43 -14.22 25.97 9.45
CA LEU A 43 -14.28 27.42 9.28
C LEU A 43 -13.98 28.19 10.57
N VAL A 44 -14.55 27.73 11.69
CA VAL A 44 -14.35 28.33 13.02
C VAL A 44 -12.88 28.33 13.45
N LEU A 45 -12.15 27.25 13.13
CA LEU A 45 -10.73 27.16 13.44
C LEU A 45 -9.91 28.12 12.57
N LEU A 46 -10.26 28.24 11.29
CA LEU A 46 -9.62 29.17 10.36
C LEU A 46 -9.84 30.62 10.78
N GLU A 47 -11.07 30.97 11.14
CA GLU A 47 -11.44 32.30 11.61
C GLU A 47 -10.66 32.70 12.86
N ARG A 48 -10.58 31.80 13.83
CA ARG A 48 -9.82 32.02 15.05
C ARG A 48 -8.33 32.22 14.76
N ALA A 49 -7.71 31.31 14.00
CA ALA A 49 -6.29 31.39 13.69
C ALA A 49 -5.95 32.66 12.89
N ALA A 50 -6.83 33.08 11.98
CA ALA A 50 -6.64 34.28 11.20
C ALA A 50 -6.82 35.56 12.04
N ALA A 51 -7.76 35.56 13.00
CA ALA A 51 -7.90 36.66 13.95
C ALA A 51 -6.65 36.82 14.83
N GLU A 52 -6.06 35.70 15.27
CA GLU A 52 -4.79 35.71 16.02
C GLU A 52 -3.65 36.29 15.17
N VAL A 53 -3.54 35.91 13.89
CA VAL A 53 -2.51 36.44 12.98
C VAL A 53 -2.74 37.92 12.65
N ALA A 54 -3.99 38.34 12.42
CA ALA A 54 -4.32 39.73 12.12
C ALA A 54 -3.95 40.69 13.28
N ALA A 55 -3.92 40.19 14.51
CA ALA A 55 -3.56 40.98 15.69
C ALA A 55 -2.05 41.25 15.82
N LEU A 56 -1.17 40.54 15.09
CA LEU A 56 0.29 40.62 15.28
C LEU A 56 0.94 41.90 14.72
N GLN A 57 0.21 42.74 13.97
CA GLN A 57 0.67 44.01 13.38
C GLN A 57 2.00 43.95 12.59
N ASP A 58 2.41 42.77 12.15
CA ASP A 58 3.70 42.50 11.48
C ASP A 58 3.52 41.99 10.04
N ASN A 59 2.32 42.18 9.48
CA ASN A 59 1.93 41.69 8.16
C ASN A 59 2.13 40.16 8.00
N THR A 60 2.01 39.37 9.07
CA THR A 60 2.11 37.90 9.00
C THR A 60 1.05 37.29 8.11
N LEU A 61 1.43 36.26 7.34
CA LEU A 61 0.53 35.43 6.53
C LEU A 61 0.24 34.11 7.24
N LEU A 62 -1.04 33.73 7.36
CA LEU A 62 -1.40 32.40 7.85
C LEU A 62 -1.32 31.39 6.71
N ILE A 63 -0.51 30.34 6.87
CA ILE A 63 -0.48 29.20 5.94
C ILE A 63 -1.13 28.00 6.62
N VAL A 64 -2.22 27.53 6.03
CA VAL A 64 -2.92 26.35 6.50
C VAL A 64 -2.61 25.18 5.60
N VAL A 65 -2.05 24.11 6.15
CA VAL A 65 -1.65 22.90 5.42
C VAL A 65 -2.56 21.75 5.85
N ALA A 66 -3.34 21.20 4.92
CA ALA A 66 -4.27 20.10 5.19
C ALA A 66 -4.45 19.23 3.94
N PRO A 67 -4.84 17.95 4.04
CA PRO A 67 -5.03 17.13 2.85
C PRO A 67 -6.18 17.63 1.97
N ARG A 68 -7.27 18.09 2.61
CA ARG A 68 -8.49 18.60 1.98
C ARG A 68 -9.09 19.72 2.85
N ALA A 69 -10.03 20.48 2.31
CA ALA A 69 -10.83 21.47 3.03
C ALA A 69 -12.29 21.45 2.59
N SER A 70 -13.20 21.89 3.47
CA SER A 70 -14.62 22.06 3.16
C SER A 70 -14.83 23.20 2.15
N ALA A 71 -15.97 23.20 1.45
CA ALA A 71 -16.31 24.27 0.50
C ALA A 71 -16.36 25.64 1.19
N ALA A 72 -16.99 25.73 2.37
CA ALA A 72 -17.08 26.95 3.17
C ALA A 72 -15.69 27.48 3.58
N ALA A 73 -14.76 26.61 3.97
CA ALA A 73 -13.39 27.00 4.28
C ALA A 73 -12.65 27.57 3.05
N ARG A 74 -12.83 26.94 1.88
CA ARG A 74 -12.21 27.43 0.63
C ARG A 74 -12.76 28.78 0.22
N GLU A 75 -14.08 28.94 0.23
CA GLU A 75 -14.75 30.20 -0.09
C GLU A 75 -14.31 31.32 0.85
N TRP A 76 -14.24 31.03 2.15
CA TRP A 76 -13.81 32.00 3.15
C TRP A 76 -12.35 32.45 2.99
N VAL A 77 -11.45 31.52 2.61
CA VAL A 77 -10.04 31.82 2.30
C VAL A 77 -9.93 32.67 1.02
N LEU A 78 -10.69 32.35 -0.02
CA LEU A 78 -10.72 33.13 -1.27
C LEU A 78 -11.13 34.58 -1.03
N GLY A 79 -12.02 34.82 -0.07
CA GLY A 79 -12.41 36.17 0.36
C GLY A 79 -11.36 36.92 1.20
N ARG A 80 -10.21 36.30 1.52
CA ARG A 80 -9.15 36.87 2.37
C ARG A 80 -7.75 36.64 1.80
N PRO A 81 -7.50 37.09 0.55
CA PRO A 81 -6.25 36.84 -0.18
C PRO A 81 -5.00 37.32 0.58
N ASP A 82 -5.13 38.38 1.36
CA ASP A 82 -4.01 39.02 2.06
C ASP A 82 -3.73 38.44 3.45
N LEU A 83 -4.55 37.52 3.94
CA LEU A 83 -4.44 37.00 5.31
C LEU A 83 -4.16 35.51 5.36
N VAL A 84 -4.70 34.72 4.43
CA VAL A 84 -4.63 33.25 4.49
C VAL A 84 -4.26 32.64 3.15
N THR A 85 -3.29 31.72 3.18
CA THR A 85 -2.98 30.80 2.09
C THR A 85 -3.31 29.37 2.53
N LEU A 86 -4.08 28.64 1.73
CA LEU A 86 -4.48 27.27 2.03
C LEU A 86 -3.76 26.31 1.07
N VAL A 87 -2.92 25.43 1.61
CA VAL A 87 -2.16 24.43 0.88
C VAL A 87 -2.82 23.07 1.07
N LEU A 88 -3.44 22.56 0.00
CA LEU A 88 -4.07 21.24 -0.04
C LEU A 88 -3.25 20.24 -0.85
N ASP A 89 -3.70 18.98 -0.89
CA ASP A 89 -3.07 17.95 -1.72
C ASP A 89 -3.26 18.17 -3.21
N ALA A 90 -4.44 18.64 -3.63
CA ALA A 90 -4.77 18.82 -5.05
C ALA A 90 -4.58 20.26 -5.55
N LEU A 91 -4.49 21.24 -4.66
CA LEU A 91 -4.51 22.66 -5.03
C LEU A 91 -3.94 23.54 -3.92
N VAL A 92 -3.60 24.76 -4.29
CA VAL A 92 -3.24 25.84 -3.37
C VAL A 92 -4.18 27.01 -3.62
N LEU A 93 -4.79 27.56 -2.57
CA LEU A 93 -5.47 28.85 -2.63
C LEU A 93 -4.48 29.90 -2.12
N HIS A 94 -4.08 30.79 -3.00
CA HIS A 94 -3.11 31.83 -2.70
C HIS A 94 -3.53 33.12 -3.41
N GLN A 95 -3.43 34.26 -2.72
CA GLN A 95 -3.80 35.58 -3.26
C GLN A 95 -5.19 35.62 -3.95
N GLY A 96 -6.17 34.89 -3.39
CA GLY A 96 -7.56 34.89 -3.89
C GLY A 96 -7.74 34.11 -5.19
N GLN A 97 -6.71 33.41 -5.65
CA GLN A 97 -6.75 32.53 -6.79
C GLN A 97 -6.62 31.07 -6.36
N VAL A 98 -7.26 30.20 -7.13
CA VAL A 98 -7.09 28.75 -7.01
C VAL A 98 -6.01 28.36 -8.00
N PHE A 99 -4.89 27.84 -7.48
CA PHE A 99 -3.85 27.21 -8.26
C PHE A 99 -4.05 25.71 -8.14
N PRO A 100 -4.61 25.05 -9.15
CA PRO A 100 -4.49 23.60 -9.25
C PRO A 100 -3.00 23.30 -9.20
N LEU A 101 -2.58 22.45 -8.26
CA LEU A 101 -1.27 21.86 -8.41
C LEU A 101 -1.43 20.98 -9.63
N GLU A 102 -0.74 21.30 -10.73
CA GLU A 102 -0.66 20.37 -11.86
C GLU A 102 -0.25 19.04 -11.25
N GLU A 103 -1.23 18.15 -11.16
CA GLU A 103 -0.96 16.74 -11.07
C GLU A 103 0.08 16.52 -12.17
N THR A 104 1.25 15.97 -11.85
CA THR A 104 1.77 14.97 -12.78
C THR A 104 0.55 14.15 -13.11
N PRO A 105 -0.01 14.26 -14.33
CA PRO A 105 -1.41 13.92 -14.55
C PRO A 105 -1.57 12.56 -13.93
N LEU A 106 -2.50 12.42 -12.98
CA LEU A 106 -2.86 11.08 -12.54
C LEU A 106 -3.30 10.43 -13.84
N ALA A 107 -2.39 9.64 -14.42
CA ALA A 107 -2.58 8.96 -15.68
C ALA A 107 -3.99 8.41 -15.59
N PRO A 108 -4.90 8.82 -16.51
CA PRO A 108 -6.34 8.71 -16.32
C PRO A 108 -6.56 7.38 -15.65
N VAL A 109 -6.98 7.35 -14.37
CA VAL A 109 -6.95 6.12 -13.57
C VAL A 109 -7.57 5.12 -14.51
N PRO A 110 -6.80 4.18 -15.08
CA PRO A 110 -7.36 3.31 -16.09
C PRO A 110 -8.53 2.75 -15.34
N LYS A 111 -9.75 2.83 -15.90
CA LYS A 111 -10.83 1.99 -15.39
C LYS A 111 -10.19 0.62 -15.44
N ARG A 112 -9.62 0.18 -14.31
CA ARG A 112 -8.84 -1.04 -14.26
C ARG A 112 -9.95 -2.01 -14.54
N GLY A 113 -10.00 -2.53 -15.76
CA GLY A 113 -10.76 -3.72 -16.03
C GLY A 113 -10.46 -4.69 -14.88
N PRO A 114 -11.42 -5.51 -14.47
CA PRO A 114 -11.28 -6.38 -13.31
C PRO A 114 -9.85 -6.91 -13.23
N ARG A 115 -9.15 -6.66 -12.10
CA ARG A 115 -7.74 -7.04 -11.95
C ARG A 115 -7.63 -8.51 -12.39
N PRO A 116 -6.68 -8.88 -13.26
CA PRO A 116 -6.70 -10.19 -13.91
C PRO A 116 -6.18 -11.28 -12.96
N TYR A 117 -6.74 -11.39 -11.76
CA TYR A 117 -6.35 -12.33 -10.72
C TYR A 117 -6.37 -13.77 -11.22
N ALA A 118 -7.34 -14.12 -12.07
CA ALA A 118 -7.38 -15.44 -12.70
C ALA A 118 -6.12 -15.78 -13.50
N ARG A 119 -5.53 -14.80 -14.21
CA ARG A 119 -4.28 -15.01 -14.95
C ARG A 119 -3.11 -15.33 -14.00
N TYR A 120 -3.01 -14.58 -12.91
CA TYR A 120 -1.97 -14.79 -11.89
C TYR A 120 -2.19 -16.10 -11.12
N ALA A 121 -3.43 -16.45 -10.80
CA ALA A 121 -3.80 -17.69 -10.13
C ALA A 121 -3.43 -18.93 -10.97
N VAL A 122 -3.80 -18.94 -12.25
CA VAL A 122 -3.43 -20.02 -13.17
C VAL A 122 -1.92 -20.14 -13.30
N SER A 123 -1.20 -19.02 -13.38
CA SER A 123 0.25 -19.06 -13.48
C SER A 123 0.91 -19.57 -12.19
N ARG A 124 0.38 -19.21 -11.01
CA ARG A 124 0.83 -19.75 -9.72
C ARG A 124 0.53 -21.24 -9.55
N ALA A 125 -0.61 -21.72 -10.06
CA ALA A 125 -0.93 -23.15 -10.09
C ALA A 125 0.02 -23.92 -11.02
N LEU A 126 0.40 -23.35 -12.17
CA LEU A 126 1.45 -23.96 -13.01
C LEU A 126 2.81 -24.02 -12.30
N LEU A 127 3.12 -23.04 -11.43
CA LEU A 127 4.36 -23.04 -10.65
C LEU A 127 4.37 -24.11 -9.54
N SER A 128 3.22 -24.64 -9.10
CA SER A 128 3.18 -25.75 -8.15
C SER A 128 3.51 -27.12 -8.78
N GLY A 129 3.71 -27.16 -10.10
CA GLY A 129 3.99 -28.37 -10.88
C GLY A 129 2.80 -28.91 -11.66
N ALA A 130 1.63 -28.25 -11.61
CA ALA A 130 0.45 -28.69 -12.33
C ALA A 130 0.63 -28.65 -13.86
N SER A 131 0.07 -29.65 -14.55
CA SER A 131 0.12 -29.71 -16.01
C SER A 131 -0.81 -28.70 -16.68
N LYS A 132 -0.30 -28.04 -17.73
CA LYS A 132 -1.10 -27.15 -18.60
C LYS A 132 -2.18 -27.87 -19.42
N THR A 133 -2.06 -29.19 -19.59
CA THR A 133 -3.01 -29.96 -20.40
C THR A 133 -4.29 -30.31 -19.65
N ASP A 134 -4.24 -30.34 -18.31
CA ASP A 134 -5.41 -30.59 -17.46
C ASP A 134 -6.02 -29.28 -16.95
N GLN A 135 -6.85 -28.66 -17.79
CA GLN A 135 -7.45 -27.37 -17.46
C GLN A 135 -8.52 -27.44 -16.36
N ASN A 136 -9.11 -28.62 -16.12
CA ASN A 136 -10.08 -28.79 -15.04
C ASN A 136 -9.35 -28.80 -13.69
N HIS A 137 -8.28 -29.59 -13.59
CA HIS A 137 -7.45 -29.60 -12.40
C HIS A 137 -6.81 -28.21 -12.14
N LEU A 138 -6.34 -27.52 -13.18
CA LEU A 138 -5.86 -26.14 -13.04
C LEU A 138 -6.94 -25.17 -12.54
N ALA A 139 -8.20 -25.36 -12.94
CA ALA A 139 -9.30 -24.53 -12.48
C ALA A 139 -9.54 -24.69 -10.98
N GLU A 140 -9.48 -25.94 -10.49
CA GLU A 140 -9.56 -26.28 -9.06
C GLU A 140 -8.40 -25.64 -8.28
N LEU A 141 -7.15 -25.90 -8.69
CA LEU A 141 -5.95 -25.37 -8.02
C LEU A 141 -5.88 -23.84 -8.02
N ALA A 142 -6.40 -23.18 -9.05
CA ALA A 142 -6.42 -21.72 -9.15
C ALA A 142 -7.67 -21.08 -8.52
N GLY A 143 -8.69 -21.87 -8.14
CA GLY A 143 -9.97 -21.36 -7.62
C GLY A 143 -10.74 -20.50 -8.63
N VAL A 144 -10.68 -20.85 -9.92
CA VAL A 144 -11.34 -20.11 -11.01
C VAL A 144 -12.11 -21.06 -11.93
N THR A 145 -12.86 -20.50 -12.89
CA THR A 145 -13.56 -21.33 -13.88
C THR A 145 -12.61 -21.87 -14.95
N GLN A 146 -12.95 -23.00 -15.56
CA GLN A 146 -12.20 -23.55 -16.70
C GLN A 146 -12.12 -22.55 -17.88
N GLY A 147 -13.17 -21.77 -18.14
CA GLY A 147 -13.15 -20.71 -19.16
C GLY A 147 -12.13 -19.59 -18.85
N SER A 148 -11.95 -19.27 -17.56
CA SER A 148 -10.89 -18.36 -17.10
C SER A 148 -9.49 -18.97 -17.29
N VAL A 149 -9.32 -20.28 -17.06
CA VAL A 149 -8.07 -21.01 -17.36
C VAL A 149 -7.73 -20.92 -18.84
N SER A 150 -8.68 -21.25 -19.72
CA SER A 150 -8.49 -21.17 -21.18
C SER A 150 -8.07 -19.77 -21.63
N THR A 151 -8.73 -18.73 -21.10
CA THR A 151 -8.37 -17.34 -21.37
C THR A 151 -6.98 -16.99 -20.84
N ALA A 152 -6.65 -17.39 -19.61
CA ALA A 152 -5.37 -17.13 -18.98
C ALA A 152 -4.20 -17.79 -19.71
N LEU A 153 -4.36 -19.04 -20.15
CA LEU A 153 -3.35 -19.79 -20.90
C LEU A 153 -3.09 -19.17 -22.28
N ARG A 154 -4.11 -18.59 -22.94
CA ARG A 154 -3.90 -17.84 -24.19
C ARG A 154 -3.11 -16.55 -24.00
N ALA A 155 -3.24 -15.91 -22.84
CA ALA A 155 -2.58 -14.65 -22.51
C ALA A 155 -1.22 -14.82 -21.81
N THR A 156 -0.80 -16.05 -21.55
CA THR A 156 0.42 -16.35 -20.80
C THR A 156 1.33 -17.21 -21.65
N ASP A 157 2.62 -16.90 -21.64
CA ASP A 157 3.61 -17.78 -22.24
C ASP A 157 3.78 -19.04 -21.36
N ALA A 158 3.04 -20.09 -21.73
CA ALA A 158 3.11 -21.38 -21.05
C ALA A 158 4.44 -22.12 -21.31
N SER A 159 5.29 -21.63 -22.22
CA SER A 159 6.61 -22.19 -22.51
C SER A 159 7.75 -21.57 -21.69
N ALA A 160 7.50 -20.40 -21.06
CA ALA A 160 8.47 -19.78 -20.16
C ALA A 160 8.92 -20.73 -19.05
N ALA A 161 10.22 -20.72 -18.76
CA ALA A 161 10.79 -21.53 -17.68
C ALA A 161 10.18 -21.10 -16.33
N PRO A 162 10.08 -22.01 -15.32
CA PRO A 162 9.48 -21.69 -14.03
C PRO A 162 10.08 -20.44 -13.36
N ALA A 163 11.39 -20.27 -13.46
CA ALA A 163 12.11 -19.13 -12.89
C ALA A 163 11.72 -17.81 -13.58
N GLU A 164 11.72 -17.77 -14.91
CA GLU A 164 11.30 -16.61 -15.70
C GLU A 164 9.84 -16.25 -15.45
N ARG A 165 8.98 -17.27 -15.32
CA ARG A 165 7.57 -17.09 -14.99
C ARG A 165 7.41 -16.47 -13.60
N PHE A 166 8.13 -16.98 -12.60
CA PHE A 166 8.13 -16.40 -11.25
C PHE A 166 8.54 -14.91 -11.29
N ASP A 167 9.67 -14.59 -11.94
CA ASP A 167 10.20 -13.22 -12.03
C ASP A 167 9.23 -12.28 -12.75
N MET A 168 8.61 -12.75 -13.82
CA MET A 168 7.57 -12.01 -14.55
C MET A 168 6.35 -11.76 -13.67
N LEU A 169 5.85 -12.78 -12.98
CA LEU A 169 4.66 -12.66 -12.14
C LEU A 169 4.91 -11.72 -10.96
N LEU A 170 6.05 -11.84 -10.28
CA LEU A 170 6.40 -11.00 -9.13
C LEU A 170 6.46 -9.52 -9.54
N ARG A 171 7.06 -9.23 -10.70
CA ARG A 171 7.13 -7.87 -11.27
C ARG A 171 5.77 -7.30 -11.69
N THR A 172 4.84 -8.15 -12.11
CA THR A 172 3.58 -7.70 -12.74
C THR A 172 2.34 -7.83 -11.87
N TYR A 173 2.41 -8.63 -10.80
CA TYR A 173 1.29 -8.86 -9.89
C TYR A 173 0.81 -7.52 -9.30
N PRO A 174 -0.46 -7.14 -9.50
CA PRO A 174 -0.98 -5.83 -9.08
C PRO A 174 -1.20 -5.72 -7.56
N GLY A 175 -0.79 -6.74 -6.80
CA GLY A 175 -1.06 -6.90 -5.38
C GLY A 175 -2.45 -7.45 -5.06
N PRO A 176 -2.64 -7.92 -3.82
CA PRO A 176 -3.88 -8.53 -3.33
C PRO A 176 -5.07 -7.57 -3.31
N GLY A 177 -4.81 -6.25 -3.36
CA GLY A 177 -5.84 -5.22 -3.26
C GLY A 177 -6.55 -5.26 -1.90
N GLY A 178 -7.75 -4.68 -1.85
CA GLY A 178 -8.59 -4.74 -0.65
C GLY A 178 -8.16 -3.80 0.47
N GLN A 179 -8.51 -4.15 1.70
CA GLN A 179 -8.33 -3.30 2.89
C GLN A 179 -7.22 -3.87 3.77
N THR A 180 -6.34 -2.98 4.25
CA THR A 180 -5.24 -3.33 5.15
C THR A 180 -5.50 -2.73 6.52
N PHE A 181 -5.35 -3.55 7.56
CA PHE A 181 -5.43 -3.17 8.96
C PHE A 181 -4.07 -3.40 9.61
N TYR A 182 -3.55 -2.36 10.26
CA TYR A 182 -2.25 -2.39 10.93
C TYR A 182 -2.44 -2.57 12.42
N TRP A 183 -1.66 -3.46 13.01
CA TRP A 183 -1.74 -3.81 14.42
C TRP A 183 -0.34 -3.81 15.04
N TRP A 184 -0.29 -3.43 16.30
CA TRP A 184 0.91 -3.45 17.10
C TRP A 184 0.69 -4.32 18.34
N SER A 185 1.71 -5.10 18.69
CA SER A 185 1.78 -5.85 19.93
C SER A 185 3.24 -5.96 20.36
N ASP A 186 3.48 -6.00 21.67
CA ASP A 186 4.78 -6.24 22.30
C ASP A 186 5.15 -7.74 22.36
N ARG A 187 4.24 -8.63 22.00
CA ARG A 187 4.49 -10.07 21.95
C ARG A 187 5.60 -10.41 20.96
N PRO A 188 6.35 -11.51 21.18
CA PRO A 188 7.24 -12.05 20.17
C PRO A 188 6.53 -12.25 18.83
N ILE A 189 7.20 -11.92 17.74
CA ILE A 189 6.63 -11.91 16.38
C ILE A 189 6.04 -13.28 16.01
N ARG A 190 6.62 -14.39 16.51
CA ARG A 190 6.11 -15.76 16.32
C ARG A 190 4.75 -15.98 16.98
N GLU A 191 4.60 -15.52 18.22
CA GLU A 191 3.33 -15.59 18.94
C GLU A 191 2.26 -14.72 18.26
N GLN A 192 2.65 -13.58 17.68
CA GLN A 192 1.72 -12.76 16.90
C GLN A 192 1.20 -13.52 15.67
N ALA A 193 2.08 -14.22 14.95
CA ALA A 193 1.67 -15.06 13.81
C ALA A 193 0.77 -16.22 14.23
N ASP A 194 1.04 -16.86 15.39
CA ASP A 194 0.17 -17.92 15.93
C ASP A 194 -1.24 -17.43 16.23
N VAL A 195 -1.37 -16.24 16.84
CA VAL A 195 -2.68 -15.61 17.06
C VAL A 195 -3.40 -15.38 15.73
N LEU A 196 -2.73 -14.80 14.74
CA LEU A 196 -3.34 -14.55 13.42
C LEU A 196 -3.81 -15.86 12.78
N ARG A 197 -3.00 -16.92 12.81
CA ARG A 197 -3.39 -18.25 12.30
C ARG A 197 -4.61 -18.82 13.02
N SER A 198 -4.74 -18.60 14.33
CA SER A 198 -5.92 -19.07 15.10
C SER A 198 -7.25 -18.48 14.61
N HIS A 199 -7.21 -17.35 13.89
CA HIS A 199 -8.37 -16.74 13.22
C HIS A 199 -8.62 -17.28 11.79
N GLY A 200 -7.93 -18.34 11.38
CA GLY A 200 -8.07 -18.93 10.04
C GLY A 200 -7.52 -18.04 8.92
N THR A 201 -6.50 -17.25 9.23
CA THR A 201 -5.82 -16.38 8.25
C THR A 201 -4.74 -17.13 7.49
N LEU A 202 -4.42 -16.65 6.29
CA LEU A 202 -3.32 -17.14 5.48
C LEU A 202 -2.07 -16.29 5.74
N THR A 203 -1.02 -16.88 6.31
CA THR A 203 0.24 -16.20 6.67
C THR A 203 1.11 -15.96 5.43
N SER A 204 1.76 -14.80 5.36
CA SER A 204 2.63 -14.40 4.24
C SER A 204 3.90 -13.67 4.76
N GLY A 205 4.65 -13.04 3.86
CA GLY A 205 5.84 -12.26 4.18
C GLY A 205 6.97 -13.09 4.78
N ASP A 206 7.79 -12.47 5.64
CA ASP A 206 8.98 -13.11 6.21
C ASP A 206 8.67 -14.41 6.95
N PHE A 207 7.51 -14.53 7.59
CA PHE A 207 7.12 -15.77 8.27
C PHE A 207 6.83 -16.91 7.33
N ALA A 208 6.06 -16.65 6.28
CA ALA A 208 5.81 -17.65 5.26
C ALA A 208 7.10 -18.00 4.53
N ALA A 209 7.98 -17.02 4.29
CA ALA A 209 9.29 -17.26 3.69
C ALA A 209 10.14 -18.19 4.55
N ASP A 210 10.18 -17.99 5.87
CA ASP A 210 10.90 -18.87 6.79
C ASP A 210 10.31 -20.30 6.84
N VAL A 211 8.99 -20.46 6.71
CA VAL A 211 8.37 -21.79 6.62
C VAL A 211 8.69 -22.49 5.30
N LEU A 212 8.57 -21.77 4.19
CA LEU A 212 8.77 -22.31 2.84
C LEU A 212 10.26 -22.55 2.51
N ALA A 213 11.13 -21.68 2.99
CA ALA A 213 12.57 -21.70 2.79
C ALA A 213 13.29 -21.07 4.00
N PRO A 214 13.55 -21.85 5.07
CA PRO A 214 14.11 -21.34 6.32
C PRO A 214 15.40 -20.57 6.12
N TRP A 215 15.46 -19.34 6.64
CA TRP A 215 16.64 -18.49 6.44
C TRP A 215 16.88 -17.46 7.55
N ARG A 216 15.87 -16.68 7.99
CA ARG A 216 16.01 -15.68 9.05
C ARG A 216 14.77 -15.52 9.95
N LEU A 217 14.98 -14.82 11.05
CA LEU A 217 13.92 -14.38 11.97
C LEU A 217 13.05 -13.29 11.34
N SER A 218 11.74 -13.51 11.35
CA SER A 218 10.73 -12.57 10.85
C SER A 218 10.61 -11.34 11.75
N GLU A 219 10.49 -10.16 11.15
CA GLU A 219 10.33 -8.88 11.87
C GLU A 219 8.88 -8.42 11.96
N ARG A 220 8.03 -8.89 11.04
CA ARG A 220 6.62 -8.53 10.95
C ARG A 220 5.76 -9.73 10.63
N ALA A 221 4.56 -9.77 11.19
CA ALA A 221 3.54 -10.75 10.83
C ALA A 221 2.64 -10.18 9.71
N VAL A 222 2.51 -10.90 8.60
CA VAL A 222 1.63 -10.55 7.49
C VAL A 222 0.61 -11.66 7.31
N SER A 223 -0.67 -11.32 7.27
CA SER A 223 -1.73 -12.32 7.09
C SER A 223 -2.91 -11.82 6.27
N TYR A 224 -3.51 -12.73 5.50
CA TYR A 224 -4.74 -12.50 4.74
C TYR A 224 -5.94 -13.09 5.45
N ALA A 225 -7.00 -12.29 5.62
CA ALA A 225 -8.25 -12.69 6.25
C ALA A 225 -9.41 -12.59 5.25
N ARG A 226 -10.40 -13.48 5.36
CA ARG A 226 -11.61 -13.42 4.51
C ARG A 226 -12.54 -12.26 4.88
N ALA A 227 -12.43 -11.75 6.11
CA ALA A 227 -13.20 -10.65 6.66
C ALA A 227 -12.34 -9.87 7.66
N PRO A 228 -12.72 -8.63 8.02
CA PRO A 228 -12.03 -7.88 9.07
C PRO A 228 -12.03 -8.65 10.41
N ILE A 229 -10.88 -8.67 11.08
CA ILE A 229 -10.69 -9.30 12.39
C ILE A 229 -10.40 -8.20 13.41
N ASP A 230 -11.01 -8.30 14.59
CA ASP A 230 -10.69 -7.46 15.74
C ASP A 230 -9.73 -8.20 16.67
N LEU A 231 -8.47 -7.76 16.68
CA LEU A 231 -7.39 -8.35 17.50
C LEU A 231 -7.26 -7.69 18.88
N SER A 232 -8.13 -6.73 19.22
CA SER A 232 -8.03 -6.01 20.51
C SER A 232 -8.14 -6.96 21.71
N ARG A 233 -8.96 -8.00 21.61
CA ARG A 233 -9.12 -9.03 22.63
C ARG A 233 -7.92 -9.95 22.76
N ASP A 234 -7.08 -10.00 21.72
CA ASP A 234 -5.88 -10.81 21.66
C ASP A 234 -4.62 -10.04 22.08
N GLY A 235 -4.77 -8.82 22.63
CA GLY A 235 -3.65 -8.01 23.13
C GLY A 235 -2.95 -7.19 22.05
N PHE A 236 -3.59 -6.95 20.90
CA PHE A 236 -3.11 -6.03 19.89
C PHE A 236 -3.78 -4.66 20.03
N VAL A 237 -3.08 -3.62 19.60
CA VAL A 237 -3.63 -2.27 19.49
C VAL A 237 -3.63 -1.86 18.02
N LEU A 238 -4.69 -1.19 17.57
CA LEU A 238 -4.77 -0.68 16.22
C LEU A 238 -3.66 0.35 15.99
N ALA A 239 -2.87 0.13 14.95
CA ALA A 239 -1.68 0.89 14.63
C ALA A 239 -1.82 1.64 13.30
N THR A 240 -0.73 2.30 12.91
CA THR A 240 -0.60 2.91 11.58
C THR A 240 0.47 2.20 10.79
N GLU A 241 0.49 2.39 9.47
CA GLU A 241 1.49 1.83 8.56
C GLU A 241 2.95 2.12 8.95
N SER A 242 3.21 3.22 9.68
CA SER A 242 4.56 3.57 10.11
C SER A 242 5.05 2.84 11.37
N ASP A 243 4.18 2.12 12.09
CA ASP A 243 4.48 1.62 13.45
C ASP A 243 3.70 0.34 13.78
N TYR A 244 3.76 -0.65 12.89
CA TYR A 244 3.06 -1.93 13.07
C TYR A 244 4.03 -3.08 13.20
N THR A 245 3.61 -4.10 13.95
CA THR A 245 4.29 -5.40 14.06
C THR A 245 3.50 -6.50 13.35
N ALA A 246 2.19 -6.31 13.16
CA ALA A 246 1.30 -7.20 12.45
C ALA A 246 0.42 -6.46 11.43
N MET A 247 0.17 -7.08 10.29
CA MET A 247 -0.67 -6.55 9.22
C MET A 247 -1.68 -7.61 8.80
N VAL A 248 -2.97 -7.24 8.83
CA VAL A 248 -4.08 -8.08 8.36
C VAL A 248 -4.69 -7.46 7.12
N ILE A 249 -4.77 -8.24 6.04
CA ILE A 249 -5.27 -7.79 4.75
C ILE A 249 -6.55 -8.56 4.44
N VAL A 250 -7.64 -7.83 4.13
CA VAL A 250 -8.84 -8.42 3.51
C VAL A 250 -8.72 -8.21 2.01
N PRO A 251 -8.25 -9.22 1.25
CA PRO A 251 -7.84 -9.04 -0.13
C PRO A 251 -9.05 -8.93 -1.07
N GLN A 252 -8.85 -8.28 -2.22
CA GLN A 252 -9.76 -8.37 -3.36
C GLN A 252 -9.44 -9.56 -4.25
N ASP A 253 -8.24 -10.12 -4.17
CA ASP A 253 -7.86 -11.35 -4.86
C ASP A 253 -8.52 -12.56 -4.17
N PRO A 254 -9.54 -13.18 -4.78
CA PRO A 254 -10.22 -14.31 -4.15
C PRO A 254 -9.42 -15.61 -4.27
N THR A 255 -8.36 -15.63 -5.09
CA THR A 255 -7.66 -16.85 -5.49
C THR A 255 -6.55 -17.25 -4.51
N LEU A 256 -6.19 -16.38 -3.56
CA LEU A 256 -5.08 -16.61 -2.62
C LEU A 256 -5.18 -17.94 -1.86
N TRP A 257 -6.38 -18.31 -1.41
CA TRP A 257 -6.57 -19.54 -0.64
C TRP A 257 -6.44 -20.79 -1.50
N ALA A 258 -7.03 -20.80 -2.70
CA ALA A 258 -6.95 -21.96 -3.61
C ALA A 258 -5.50 -22.17 -4.07
N THR A 259 -4.79 -21.10 -4.42
CA THR A 259 -3.39 -21.22 -4.81
C THR A 259 -2.50 -21.60 -3.64
N ALA A 260 -2.75 -21.13 -2.41
CA ALA A 260 -2.04 -21.62 -1.24
C ALA A 260 -2.23 -23.13 -1.03
N GLU A 261 -3.46 -23.62 -1.12
CA GLU A 261 -3.78 -25.05 -1.01
C GLU A 261 -3.05 -25.88 -2.08
N ALA A 262 -2.92 -25.36 -3.30
CA ALA A 262 -2.15 -26.01 -4.37
C ALA A 262 -0.66 -26.20 -4.05
N TRP A 263 -0.11 -25.42 -3.12
CA TRP A 263 1.27 -25.55 -2.64
C TRP A 263 1.40 -26.48 -1.42
N GLY A 264 0.30 -26.76 -0.73
CA GLY A 264 0.19 -27.82 0.27
C GLY A 264 0.69 -27.48 1.66
N GLU A 265 1.11 -26.23 1.91
CA GLU A 265 1.50 -25.76 3.24
C GLU A 265 0.29 -25.13 3.97
N PRO A 266 -0.22 -25.73 5.06
CA PRO A 266 -1.40 -25.25 5.75
C PRO A 266 -1.22 -23.82 6.29
N ASP A 267 -2.21 -22.97 6.07
CA ASP A 267 -2.24 -21.58 6.53
C ASP A 267 -1.06 -20.71 6.06
N ILE A 268 -0.32 -21.13 5.03
CA ILE A 268 0.81 -20.40 4.43
C ILE A 268 0.46 -20.01 2.99
N ALA A 269 0.68 -18.74 2.64
CA ALA A 269 0.49 -18.24 1.29
C ALA A 269 1.45 -18.91 0.29
N ASP A 270 1.07 -18.95 -0.98
CA ASP A 270 1.95 -19.49 -2.01
C ASP A 270 3.24 -18.66 -2.18
N PRO A 271 4.35 -19.26 -2.66
CA PRO A 271 5.65 -18.59 -2.70
C PRO A 271 5.68 -17.28 -3.48
N LEU A 272 4.82 -17.10 -4.49
CA LEU A 272 4.77 -15.83 -5.23
C LEU A 272 4.19 -14.71 -4.36
N ILE A 273 3.10 -14.99 -3.65
CA ILE A 273 2.47 -14.03 -2.73
C ILE A 273 3.37 -13.75 -1.54
N THR A 274 4.03 -14.78 -1.02
CA THR A 274 5.05 -14.62 0.01
C THR A 274 6.18 -13.68 -0.46
N ALA A 275 6.75 -13.92 -1.64
CA ALA A 275 7.80 -13.07 -2.20
C ALA A 275 7.34 -11.63 -2.42
N PHE A 276 6.11 -11.45 -2.92
CA PHE A 276 5.51 -10.12 -3.09
C PHE A 276 5.41 -9.36 -1.76
N ASP A 277 5.00 -10.03 -0.69
CA ASP A 277 4.90 -9.40 0.62
C ASP A 277 6.27 -9.13 1.23
N VAL A 278 7.23 -10.06 1.10
CA VAL A 278 8.62 -9.84 1.53
C VAL A 278 9.19 -8.56 0.92
N GLN A 279 9.07 -8.36 -0.41
CA GLN A 279 9.57 -7.16 -1.08
C GLN A 279 8.96 -5.85 -0.54
N ARG A 280 7.72 -5.92 -0.03
CA ARG A 280 6.99 -4.76 0.47
C ARG A 280 7.23 -4.50 1.95
N THR A 281 7.47 -5.53 2.74
CA THR A 281 7.54 -5.41 4.21
C THR A 281 8.94 -5.51 4.78
N ALA A 282 9.91 -6.01 4.01
CA ALA A 282 11.30 -6.12 4.45
C ALA A 282 11.90 -4.75 4.77
N THR A 283 12.68 -4.71 5.84
CA THR A 283 13.23 -3.50 6.48
C THR A 283 14.76 -3.50 6.48
N THR A 284 15.37 -4.67 6.30
CA THR A 284 16.80 -4.92 6.51
C THR A 284 17.64 -5.03 5.24
N GLY A 285 17.06 -4.76 4.05
CA GLY A 285 17.78 -4.75 2.77
C GLY A 285 18.16 -6.14 2.23
N ASP A 286 17.76 -7.20 2.92
CA ASP A 286 17.99 -8.62 2.63
C ASP A 286 16.77 -9.30 1.97
N GLY A 287 15.71 -8.55 1.67
CA GLY A 287 14.49 -9.07 1.05
C GLY A 287 14.73 -9.76 -0.30
N ASP A 288 15.74 -9.33 -1.06
CA ASP A 288 16.10 -9.95 -2.34
C ASP A 288 16.63 -11.38 -2.18
N GLU A 289 17.34 -11.67 -1.08
CA GLU A 289 17.85 -13.01 -0.79
C GLU A 289 16.71 -13.98 -0.46
N ALA A 290 15.73 -13.53 0.34
CA ALA A 290 14.50 -14.30 0.59
C ALA A 290 13.72 -14.61 -0.70
N VAL A 291 13.58 -13.61 -1.57
CA VAL A 291 12.90 -13.78 -2.85
C VAL A 291 13.63 -14.82 -3.71
N GLU A 292 14.96 -14.81 -3.73
CA GLU A 292 15.72 -15.82 -4.48
C GLU A 292 15.54 -17.23 -3.89
N LYS A 293 15.48 -17.39 -2.56
CA LYS A 293 15.20 -18.68 -1.93
C LYS A 293 13.81 -19.24 -2.29
N LEU A 294 12.80 -18.37 -2.34
CA LEU A 294 11.46 -18.74 -2.79
C LEU A 294 11.43 -19.10 -4.28
N ARG A 295 12.22 -18.38 -5.09
CA ARG A 295 12.41 -18.68 -6.51
C ARG A 295 13.07 -20.06 -6.73
N GLU A 296 14.14 -20.37 -5.99
CA GLU A 296 14.80 -21.68 -6.02
C GLU A 296 13.82 -22.82 -5.62
N LEU A 297 13.00 -22.60 -4.59
CA LEU A 297 11.93 -23.54 -4.20
C LEU A 297 10.96 -23.79 -5.36
N VAL A 298 10.48 -22.73 -6.01
CA VAL A 298 9.55 -22.82 -7.14
C VAL A 298 10.14 -23.61 -8.30
N VAL A 299 11.40 -23.34 -8.65
CA VAL A 299 12.10 -24.05 -9.73
C VAL A 299 12.21 -25.54 -9.41
N ARG A 300 12.64 -25.91 -8.19
CA ARG A 300 12.75 -27.31 -7.77
C ARG A 300 11.40 -28.02 -7.80
N ARG A 301 10.33 -27.35 -7.32
CA ARG A 301 8.97 -27.91 -7.30
C ARG A 301 8.45 -28.17 -8.70
N ALA A 302 8.59 -27.20 -9.60
CA ALA A 302 8.15 -27.33 -10.99
C ALA A 302 8.93 -28.39 -11.78
N GLN A 303 10.21 -28.60 -11.47
CA GLN A 303 11.03 -29.67 -12.06
C GLN A 303 10.61 -31.05 -11.53
N GLY A 304 10.37 -31.18 -10.22
CA GLY A 304 9.95 -32.45 -9.61
C GLY A 304 8.52 -32.89 -9.96
N GLY A 305 7.66 -31.99 -10.43
CA GLY A 305 6.32 -32.29 -10.93
C GLY A 305 6.27 -32.71 -12.41
N ALA A 306 7.36 -32.55 -13.16
CA ALA A 306 7.42 -32.92 -14.59
C ALA A 306 7.71 -34.43 -14.82
N ASP A 307 8.13 -35.14 -13.77
CA ASP A 307 8.50 -36.57 -13.80
C ASP A 307 7.41 -37.50 -13.20
N GLY A 308 6.22 -36.97 -12.88
CA GLY A 308 5.11 -37.68 -12.23
C GLY A 308 3.89 -37.91 -13.12
#